data_AF-A0A8R1E7V8-F1
#
_entry.id   AF-A0A8R1E7V8-F1
#
_cell.length_a   1.000
_cell.length_b   1.000
_cell.length_c   1.000
_cell.angle_alpha   90.00
_cell.angle_beta   90.00
_cell.angle_gamma   90.00
#
_symmetry.space_group_name_H-M   'P 1'
#
loop_
_entity.id
_entity.type
_entity.pdbx_description
1 polymer ?
#
loop_
_entity_poly.entity_id
_entity_poly.type
_entity_poly.pdbx_seq_one_letter_code
_entity_poly.pdbx_strand_id
1 'polypeptide(L)' 'MMPSFDYSIVECTAELIYNRTFLAQEDHKLEEDYYKNMINVLYHKNHFKKDFELNCTPSYQPWNSRKYPV' A
#
# COMPACT_ATOMS: atom_id res chain seq x y z
N MET A 1 -21.64 4.94 16.45
CA MET A 1 -21.81 3.84 15.46
C MET A 1 -20.59 3.88 14.57
N MET A 2 -19.72 2.87 14.66
CA MET A 2 -18.59 2.73 13.72
C MET A 2 -19.20 2.69 12.31
N PRO A 3 -18.62 3.35 11.29
CA PRO A 3 -19.18 3.25 9.94
C PRO A 3 -19.28 1.76 9.60
N SER A 4 -20.29 1.38 8.81
CA SER A 4 -20.38 0.06 8.20
C SER A 4 -19.16 -0.11 7.31
N PHE A 5 -18.05 -0.50 7.92
CA PHE A 5 -16.81 -0.73 7.24
C PHE A 5 -17.09 -1.82 6.22
N ASP A 6 -16.72 -1.55 4.98
CA ASP A 6 -17.04 -2.44 3.88
C ASP A 6 -16.16 -3.69 3.99
N TYR A 7 -16.67 -4.72 4.65
CA TYR A 7 -15.95 -5.98 4.82
C TYR A 7 -15.66 -6.66 3.49
N SER A 8 -16.40 -6.35 2.42
CA SER A 8 -16.10 -6.88 1.09
C SER A 8 -14.72 -6.45 0.61
N ILE A 9 -14.25 -5.24 1.01
CA ILE A 9 -12.90 -4.79 0.64
C ILE A 9 -11.83 -5.63 1.32
N VAL A 10 -12.08 -6.11 2.55
CA VAL A 10 -11.13 -6.98 3.27
C VAL A 10 -11.08 -8.34 2.61
N GLU A 11 -12.25 -8.92 2.32
CA GLU A 11 -12.35 -10.24 1.69
C GLU A 11 -11.70 -10.24 0.30
N CYS A 12 -12.03 -9.27 -0.55
CA CYS A 12 -11.44 -9.15 -1.88
C CYS A 12 -9.92 -8.91 -1.82
N THR A 13 -9.45 -8.08 -0.87
CA THR A 13 -8.01 -7.84 -0.73
C THR A 13 -7.27 -9.09 -0.23
N ALA A 14 -7.87 -9.85 0.69
CA ALA A 14 -7.31 -11.10 1.18
C ALA A 14 -7.22 -12.16 0.07
N GLU A 15 -8.29 -12.32 -0.72
CA GLU A 15 -8.30 -13.22 -1.88
C GLU A 15 -7.24 -12.81 -2.91
N LEU A 16 -7.16 -11.52 -3.24
CA LEU A 16 -6.16 -11.00 -4.18
C LEU A 16 -4.73 -11.32 -3.72
N ILE A 17 -4.43 -11.13 -2.44
CA ILE A 17 -3.11 -11.44 -1.87
C ILE A 17 -2.84 -12.95 -1.93
N TYR A 18 -3.81 -13.78 -1.55
CA TYR A 18 -3.67 -15.24 -1.60
C TYR A 18 -3.40 -15.74 -3.03
N ASN A 19 -4.17 -15.27 -4.02
CA ASN A 19 -4.00 -15.67 -5.41
C ASN A 19 -2.61 -15.28 -5.95
N ARG A 20 -2.15 -14.07 -5.66
CA ARG A 20 -0.83 -13.60 -6.09
C ARG A 20 0.33 -14.32 -5.40
N THR A 21 0.19 -14.64 -4.11
CA THR A 21 1.31 -15.19 -3.31
C THR A 21 1.35 -16.72 -3.27
N PHE A 22 0.21 -17.37 -3.05
CA PHE A 22 0.13 -18.83 -2.87
C PHE A 22 -0.11 -19.56 -4.20
N LEU A 23 -1.00 -19.03 -5.05
CA LEU A 23 -1.31 -19.63 -6.36
C LEU A 23 -0.39 -19.12 -7.48
N ALA A 24 0.52 -18.17 -7.18
CA ALA A 24 1.41 -17.53 -8.15
C ALA A 24 0.68 -16.94 -9.37
N GLN A 25 -0.58 -16.52 -9.19
CA GLN A 25 -1.38 -15.86 -10.23
C GLN A 25 -0.98 -14.37 -10.29
N GLU A 26 0.21 -14.12 -10.81
CA GLU A 26 0.76 -12.78 -10.97
C GLU A 26 0.40 -12.21 -12.35
N ASP A 27 -0.68 -11.42 -12.40
CA ASP A 27 -1.03 -10.60 -13.57
C ASP A 27 -0.02 -9.44 -13.73
N HIS A 28 0.33 -8.79 -12.61
CA HIS A 28 1.33 -7.73 -12.54
C HIS A 28 2.07 -7.77 -11.21
N LYS A 29 3.38 -7.45 -11.23
CA LYS A 29 4.19 -7.36 -10.01
C LYS A 29 3.63 -6.33 -9.04
N LEU A 30 3.61 -6.69 -7.75
CA LEU A 30 3.31 -5.72 -6.71
C LEU A 30 4.40 -4.65 -6.69
N GLU A 31 4.02 -3.38 -6.81
CA GLU A 31 4.95 -2.25 -6.72
C GLU A 31 5.39 -1.99 -5.27
N GLU A 32 6.17 -2.91 -4.71
CA GLU A 32 6.59 -2.84 -3.31
C GLU A 32 7.28 -1.52 -2.97
N ASP A 33 8.10 -0.99 -3.87
CA ASP A 33 8.81 0.27 -3.66
C ASP A 33 7.86 1.46 -3.52
N TYR A 34 6.74 1.47 -4.24
CA TYR A 34 5.73 2.52 -4.08
C TYR A 34 5.10 2.44 -2.69
N TYR A 35 4.60 1.26 -2.30
CA TYR A 35 3.92 1.07 -1.04
C TYR A 35 4.84 1.27 0.17
N LYS A 36 6.09 0.78 0.10
CA LYS A 36 7.09 0.95 1.18
C LYS A 36 7.46 2.42 1.41
N ASN A 37 7.42 3.25 0.37
CA ASN A 37 7.80 4.65 0.43
C ASN A 37 6.61 5.60 0.67
N MET A 38 5.39 5.09 0.83
CA MET A 38 4.24 5.93 1.18
C MET A 38 4.45 6.64 2.52
N ILE A 39 4.09 7.92 2.58
CA ILE A 39 4.33 8.78 3.75
C ILE A 39 3.70 8.21 5.02
N ASN A 40 2.48 7.67 4.94
CA ASN A 40 1.80 7.02 6.05
C ASN A 40 2.53 5.76 6.53
N VAL A 41 3.11 4.98 5.61
CA VAL A 41 3.91 3.79 5.94
C VAL A 41 5.21 4.21 6.63
N LEU A 42 5.90 5.21 6.10
CA LEU A 42 7.12 5.77 6.69
C LEU A 42 6.87 6.34 8.10
N TYR A 43 5.75 7.05 8.28
CA TYR A 43 5.30 7.53 9.58
C TYR A 43 5.04 6.36 10.54
N HIS A 44 4.17 5.42 10.18
CA HIS A 44 3.84 4.28 11.04
C HIS A 44 5.06 3.43 11.39
N LYS A 45 6.04 3.31 10.48
CA LYS A 45 7.29 2.60 10.77
C LYS A 45 8.19 3.30 11.80
N ASN A 46 8.12 4.63 11.88
CA ASN A 46 9.08 5.42 12.67
C ASN A 46 8.44 6.27 13.78
N HIS A 47 7.12 6.26 13.97
CA HIS A 47 6.42 7.12 14.93
C HIS A 47 6.85 6.97 16.41
N PHE A 48 7.55 5.88 16.76
CA PHE A 48 8.15 5.69 18.09
C PHE A 48 9.56 6.27 18.24
N LYS A 49 10.19 6.70 17.15
CA LYS A 49 11.53 7.32 17.17
C LYS A 49 11.40 8.81 17.47
N LYS A 50 12.00 9.25 18.58
CA LYS A 50 11.87 10.64 19.07
C LYS A 50 12.47 11.69 18.13
N ASP A 51 13.53 11.34 17.41
CA ASP A 51 14.27 12.27 16.53
C ASP A 51 13.97 12.04 15.04
N PHE A 52 12.87 11.35 14.72
CA PHE A 52 12.51 11.08 13.33
C PHE A 52 11.70 12.24 12.73
N GLU A 53 12.34 13.00 11.86
CA GLU A 53 11.64 13.98 11.02
C GLU A 53 11.09 13.31 9.76
N LEU A 54 9.77 13.38 9.60
CA LEU A 54 9.10 12.87 8.42
C LEU A 54 9.18 13.91 7.29
N ASN A 55 9.80 13.54 6.17
CA ASN A 55 9.68 14.33 4.95
C ASN A 55 8.31 14.07 4.31
N CYS A 56 7.43 15.06 4.35
CA CYS A 56 6.08 15.00 3.77
C CYS A 56 6.06 15.20 2.24
N THR A 57 7.22 15.35 1.61
CA THR A 57 7.31 15.42 0.15
C THR A 57 7.32 14.00 -0.42
N PRO A 58 6.33 13.61 -1.24
CA PRO A 58 6.31 12.29 -1.84
C PRO A 58 7.53 12.11 -2.74
N SER A 59 8.35 11.10 -2.48
CA SER A 59 9.43 10.68 -3.39
C SER A 59 8.92 9.88 -4.59
N TYR A 60 7.64 9.49 -4.57
CA TYR A 60 6.96 8.69 -5.57
C TYR A 60 5.97 9.51 -6.39
N GLN A 61 5.73 9.08 -7.62
CA GLN A 61 4.66 9.68 -8.44
C GLN A 61 3.29 9.35 -7.85
N PRO A 62 2.38 10.33 -7.76
CA PRO A 62 1.02 10.10 -7.27
C PRO A 62 0.27 9.12 -8.20
N TRP A 63 -0.59 8.29 -7.61
CA TRP A 63 -1.20 7.14 -8.30
C TRP A 63 -1.90 7.52 -9.61
N ASN A 64 -2.62 8.65 -9.61
CA ASN A 64 -3.33 9.17 -10.78
C ASN A 64 -2.45 9.59 -11.96
N SER A 65 -1.16 9.84 -11.72
CA SER A 65 -0.20 10.27 -12.75
C SER A 65 0.58 9.12 -13.37
N ARG A 66 0.37 7.90 -12.86
CA ARG A 66 1.07 6.70 -13.31
C ARG A 66 0.40 6.14 -14.56
N LYS A 67 1.21 5.70 -15.51
CA LYS A 67 0.74 4.84 -16.61
C LYS A 67 0.62 3.43 -16.05
N TYR A 68 -0.56 2.84 -16.16
CA TYR A 68 -0.74 1.42 -15.83
C TYR A 68 0.24 0.60 -16.68
N PRO A 69 1.00 -0.34 -16.08
CA PRO A 69 1.59 -1.40 -16.88
C PRO A 69 0.41 -2.15 -17.53
N VAL A 70 0.47 -2.24 -18.87
CA VAL A 70 -0.35 -3.14 -19.70
C VAL A 70 0.46 -4.39 -20.01
#